data_AF-A0A661PS27-F1
#
_entry.id   AF-A0A661PS27-F1
#
_cell.length_a   1.000
_cell.length_b   1.000
_cell.length_c   1.000
_cell.angle_alpha   90.00
_cell.angle_beta   90.00
_cell.angle_gamma   90.00
#
_symmetry.space_group_name_H-M   'P 1'
#
loop_
_entity.id
_entity.type
_entity.pdbx_description
1 polymer ?
#
loop_
_entity_poly.entity_id
_entity_poly.type
_entity_poly.pdbx_seq_one_letter_code
_entity_poly.pdbx_strand_id
1 'polypeptide(L)'
;LPCAAIRDADFINWRFFQHPHHNYTVWAYRPFIDQRWLGYGIFTVQGETARLVDLILPPEPTLVRNFLSRAAHHLVNDGTSRLETWLPPGQAITRSLMANGMIAGKEPFGIVPTVKILHPGLKADWLARHLYYTMADTDLC
;
A
#
# COMPACT_ATOMS: atom_id res chain seq x y z
N LEU A 1 -2.19 -6.11 -18.01
CA LEU A 1 -1.86 -6.61 -16.66
C LEU A 1 -0.91 -5.61 -16.02
N PRO A 2 -1.07 -5.27 -14.73
CA PRO A 2 -0.13 -4.39 -14.06
C PRO A 2 1.25 -5.07 -13.91
N CYS A 3 2.29 -4.27 -13.77
CA CYS A 3 3.64 -4.70 -13.41
C CYS A 3 4.03 -4.08 -12.06
N ALA A 4 4.87 -4.74 -11.28
CA ALA A 4 5.27 -4.27 -9.95
C ALA A 4 6.68 -4.78 -9.62
N ALA A 5 7.33 -4.14 -8.65
CA ALA A 5 8.50 -4.73 -8.00
C ALA A 5 8.11 -6.07 -7.32
N ILE A 6 9.03 -7.04 -7.34
CA ILE A 6 8.84 -8.33 -6.68
C ILE A 6 8.90 -8.10 -5.16
N ARG A 7 7.82 -8.48 -4.47
CA ARG A 7 7.65 -8.38 -3.01
C ARG A 7 7.76 -9.78 -2.40
N ASP A 8 8.94 -10.40 -2.55
CA ASP A 8 9.22 -11.70 -1.94
C ASP A 8 9.55 -11.56 -0.45
N ALA A 9 9.79 -12.70 0.21
CA ALA A 9 10.09 -12.72 1.64
C ALA A 9 11.36 -11.93 1.97
N ASP A 10 12.36 -11.97 1.09
CA ASP A 10 13.64 -11.27 1.30
C ASP A 10 13.43 -9.75 1.24
N PHE A 11 12.69 -9.27 0.24
CA PHE A 11 12.30 -7.86 0.14
C PHE A 11 11.53 -7.40 1.39
N ILE A 12 10.52 -8.15 1.82
CA ILE A 12 9.69 -7.78 2.97
C ILE A 12 10.52 -7.75 4.26
N ASN A 13 11.37 -8.76 4.48
CA ASN A 13 12.23 -8.83 5.65
C ASN A 13 13.22 -7.66 5.70
N TRP A 14 13.95 -7.44 4.62
CA TRP A 14 14.91 -6.34 4.53
C TRP A 14 14.24 -4.97 4.69
N ARG A 15 13.13 -4.74 3.96
CA ARG A 15 12.50 -3.42 3.88
C ARG A 15 11.75 -3.02 5.15
N PHE A 16 11.07 -3.97 5.81
CA PHE A 16 10.12 -3.64 6.89
C PHE A 16 10.48 -4.23 8.25
N PHE A 17 11.12 -5.39 8.30
CA PHE A 17 11.49 -6.03 9.58
C PHE A 17 12.89 -5.66 10.05
N GLN A 18 13.82 -5.39 9.13
CA GLN A 18 15.21 -5.06 9.42
C GLN A 18 15.54 -3.59 9.17
N HIS A 19 14.52 -2.72 9.05
CA HIS A 19 14.74 -1.32 8.75
C HIS A 19 15.40 -0.59 9.94
N PRO A 20 16.57 0.06 9.77
CA PRO A 20 17.35 0.58 10.89
C PRO A 20 16.72 1.78 11.61
N HIS A 21 15.83 2.52 10.93
CA HIS A 21 15.35 3.83 11.38
C HIS A 21 13.82 3.97 11.47
N HIS A 22 13.06 2.96 11.03
CA HIS A 22 11.61 3.05 10.99
C HIS A 22 10.98 1.80 11.60
N ASN A 23 10.00 2.03 12.47
CA ASN A 23 9.16 0.97 13.00
C ASN A 23 7.95 0.82 12.09
N TYR A 24 7.82 -0.38 11.51
CA TYR A 24 6.68 -0.77 10.69
C TYR A 24 5.85 -1.81 11.42
N THR A 25 4.53 -1.69 11.30
CA THR A 25 3.59 -2.71 11.75
C THR A 25 3.16 -3.53 10.54
N VAL A 26 3.55 -4.80 10.52
CA VAL A 26 3.28 -5.73 9.41
C VAL A 26 2.05 -6.56 9.73
N TRP A 27 1.03 -6.48 8.89
CA TRP A 27 -0.23 -7.20 9.09
C TRP A 27 -0.46 -8.21 7.99
N ALA A 28 -0.63 -9.48 8.37
CA ALA A 28 -1.16 -10.49 7.47
C ALA A 28 -2.70 -10.46 7.50
N TYR A 29 -3.33 -10.41 6.32
CA TYR A 29 -4.78 -10.48 6.20
C TYR A 29 -5.26 -11.90 5.89
N ARG A 30 -6.15 -12.38 6.76
CA ARG A 30 -6.86 -13.65 6.65
C ARG A 30 -8.35 -13.41 6.88
N PRO A 31 -9.24 -13.79 5.95
CA PRO A 31 -10.67 -13.81 6.20
C PRO A 31 -10.99 -14.70 7.39
N PHE A 32 -12.08 -14.39 8.09
CA PHE A 32 -12.48 -15.14 9.27
C PHE A 32 -12.86 -16.60 8.94
N ILE A 33 -13.49 -16.81 7.77
CA ILE A 33 -14.11 -18.09 7.40
C ILE A 33 -13.08 -19.08 6.82
N ASP A 34 -12.31 -18.68 5.82
CA ASP A 34 -11.38 -19.60 5.13
C ASP A 34 -9.98 -19.65 5.76
N GLN A 35 -9.65 -18.70 6.64
CA GLN A 35 -8.34 -18.51 7.30
C GLN A 35 -7.14 -18.54 6.34
N ARG A 36 -7.37 -18.44 5.04
CA ARG A 36 -6.32 -18.47 4.04
C ARG A 36 -5.63 -17.11 4.03
N TRP A 37 -4.32 -17.13 3.91
CA TRP A 37 -3.57 -15.90 3.69
C TRP A 37 -3.94 -15.31 2.33
N LEU A 38 -4.52 -14.11 2.35
CA LEU A 38 -4.95 -13.41 1.13
C LEU A 38 -4.08 -12.22 0.78
N GLY A 39 -3.31 -11.69 1.74
CA GLY A 39 -2.54 -10.49 1.51
C GLY A 39 -1.96 -9.91 2.79
N TYR A 40 -1.46 -8.69 2.69
CA TYR A 40 -0.90 -7.96 3.81
C TYR A 40 -1.10 -6.45 3.66
N GLY A 41 -0.99 -5.74 4.78
CA GLY A 41 -0.80 -4.30 4.82
C GLY A 41 0.38 -3.95 5.72
N ILE A 42 1.16 -2.94 5.34
CA ILE A 42 2.28 -2.44 6.14
C ILE A 42 1.93 -1.03 6.58
N PHE A 43 2.04 -0.77 7.88
CA PHE A 43 1.70 0.52 8.46
C PHE A 43 2.92 1.18 9.11
N THR A 44 2.92 2.50 9.13
CA THR A 44 3.72 3.29 10.07
C THR A 44 2.82 4.36 10.68
N VAL A 45 3.07 4.74 11.92
CA VAL A 45 2.24 5.70 12.67
C VAL A 45 3.10 6.87 13.11
N GLN A 46 2.62 8.09 12.86
CA GLN A 46 3.27 9.33 13.28
C GLN A 46 2.21 10.28 13.86
N GLY A 47 2.23 10.45 15.18
CA GLY A 47 1.16 11.17 15.89
C GLY A 47 -0.19 10.48 15.67
N GLU A 48 -1.21 11.24 15.29
CA GLU A 48 -2.57 10.73 15.04
C GLU A 48 -2.79 10.19 13.62
N THR A 49 -1.73 10.10 12.81
CA THR A 49 -1.82 9.67 11.41
C THR A 49 -1.08 8.34 11.19
N ALA A 50 -1.82 7.34 10.73
CA ALA A 50 -1.27 6.11 10.20
C ALA A 50 -1.13 6.20 8.68
N ARG A 51 -0.04 5.65 8.17
CA ARG A 51 0.21 5.52 6.74
C ARG A 51 0.27 4.05 6.39
N LEU A 52 -0.59 3.62 5.47
CA LEU A 52 -0.51 2.32 4.82
C LEU A 52 0.56 2.42 3.72
N VAL A 53 1.76 1.96 4.06
CA VAL A 53 3.00 2.10 3.28
C VAL A 53 3.04 1.16 2.09
N ASP A 54 2.53 -0.07 2.27
CA ASP A 54 2.41 -1.09 1.22
C ASP A 54 1.16 -1.93 1.46
N LEU A 55 0.59 -2.47 0.38
CA LEU A 55 -0.64 -3.23 0.41
C LEU A 55 -0.65 -4.26 -0.72
N ILE A 56 -0.76 -5.54 -0.38
CA ILE A 56 -1.20 -6.56 -1.34
C ILE A 56 -2.51 -7.12 -0.82
N LEU A 57 -3.57 -6.99 -1.59
CA LEU A 57 -4.88 -7.55 -1.26
C LEU A 57 -5.69 -7.77 -2.54
N PRO A 58 -6.54 -8.82 -2.62
CA PRO A 58 -7.50 -8.94 -3.70
C PRO A 58 -8.40 -7.70 -3.74
N PRO A 59 -8.65 -7.11 -4.91
CA PRO A 59 -9.42 -5.87 -5.03
C PRO A 59 -10.93 -6.08 -4.86
N GLU A 60 -11.36 -7.19 -4.26
CA GLU A 60 -12.76 -7.48 -3.95
C GLU A 60 -13.28 -6.44 -2.93
N PRO A 61 -14.33 -5.66 -3.22
CA PRO A 61 -14.79 -4.60 -2.33
C PRO A 61 -15.11 -5.06 -0.92
N THR A 62 -15.64 -6.28 -0.75
CA THR A 62 -15.97 -6.86 0.56
C THR A 62 -14.73 -7.23 1.36
N LEU A 63 -13.69 -7.76 0.73
CA LEU A 63 -12.42 -8.08 1.38
C LEU A 63 -11.68 -6.80 1.78
N VAL A 64 -11.66 -5.80 0.89
CA VAL A 64 -11.09 -4.48 1.18
C VAL A 64 -11.82 -3.81 2.35
N ARG A 65 -13.16 -3.84 2.36
CA ARG A 65 -13.96 -3.33 3.47
C ARG A 65 -13.58 -4.00 4.79
N ASN A 66 -13.54 -5.32 4.81
CA ASN A 66 -13.22 -6.10 6.01
C ASN A 66 -11.80 -5.81 6.52
N PHE A 67 -10.83 -5.69 5.61
CA PHE A 67 -9.47 -5.27 5.95
C PHE A 67 -9.47 -3.86 6.57
N LEU A 68 -10.09 -2.88 5.91
CA LEU A 68 -10.13 -1.50 6.38
C LEU A 68 -10.85 -1.35 7.73
N SER A 69 -11.97 -2.05 7.94
CA SER A 69 -12.68 -1.99 9.23
C SER A 69 -11.83 -2.55 10.38
N ARG A 70 -11.07 -3.62 10.14
CA ARG A 70 -10.14 -4.18 11.14
C ARG A 70 -8.95 -3.25 11.38
N ALA A 71 -8.40 -2.68 10.31
CA ALA A 71 -7.34 -1.69 10.39
C ALA A 71 -7.78 -0.47 11.21
N ALA A 72 -8.92 0.12 10.85
CA ALA A 72 -9.50 1.25 11.56
C ALA A 72 -9.73 0.95 13.04
N HIS A 73 -10.31 -0.20 13.38
CA HIS A 73 -10.54 -0.56 14.78
C HIS A 73 -9.25 -0.61 15.61
N HIS A 74 -8.17 -1.20 15.08
CA HIS A 74 -6.89 -1.22 15.79
C HIS A 74 -6.26 0.16 15.87
N LEU A 75 -6.19 0.87 14.73
CA LEU A 75 -5.56 2.18 14.64
C LEU A 75 -6.23 3.21 15.56
N VAL A 76 -7.56 3.19 15.65
CA VAL A 76 -8.32 4.05 16.58
C VAL A 76 -7.99 3.73 18.04
N ASN A 77 -7.86 2.44 18.39
CA ASN A 77 -7.46 2.04 19.75
C ASN A 77 -6.03 2.51 20.10
N ASP A 78 -5.19 2.72 19.09
CA ASP A 78 -3.83 3.24 19.23
C ASP A 78 -3.77 4.78 19.14
N GLY A 79 -4.91 5.48 19.10
CA GLY A 79 -4.97 6.94 19.07
C GLY A 79 -4.83 7.56 17.68
N THR A 80 -4.91 6.77 16.61
CA THR A 80 -4.91 7.26 15.23
C THR A 80 -6.31 7.73 14.83
N SER A 81 -6.40 8.93 14.26
CA SER A 81 -7.65 9.51 13.72
C SER A 81 -7.67 9.55 12.19
N ARG A 82 -6.52 9.35 11.53
CA ARG A 82 -6.36 9.47 10.07
C ARG A 82 -5.56 8.31 9.48
N LEU A 83 -6.05 7.76 8.37
CA LEU A 83 -5.33 6.78 7.55
C LEU A 83 -5.03 7.35 6.17
N GLU A 84 -3.77 7.27 5.76
CA GLU A 84 -3.29 7.73 4.45
C GLU A 84 -2.56 6.61 3.69
N THR A 85 -2.50 6.72 2.36
CA THR A 85 -1.72 5.82 1.51
C THR A 85 -1.43 6.48 0.16
N TRP A 86 -0.42 5.99 -0.55
CA TRP A 86 -0.22 6.31 -1.97
C TRP A 86 -0.33 5.08 -2.83
N LEU A 87 -1.18 5.20 -3.84
CA LEU A 87 -1.39 4.18 -4.83
C LEU A 87 -1.61 4.85 -6.19
N PRO A 88 -1.15 4.21 -7.28
CA PRO A 88 -1.42 4.70 -8.62
C PRO A 88 -2.94 4.79 -8.86
N PRO A 89 -3.40 5.87 -9.51
CA PRO A 89 -4.80 6.00 -9.88
C PRO A 89 -5.19 4.91 -10.89
N GLY A 90 -6.47 4.53 -10.91
CA GLY A 90 -6.98 3.60 -11.92
C GLY A 90 -6.64 2.13 -11.69
N GLN A 91 -5.94 1.77 -10.62
CA GLN A 91 -5.78 0.37 -10.21
C GLN A 91 -7.05 -0.17 -9.55
N ALA A 92 -7.28 -1.47 -9.67
CA ALA A 92 -8.46 -2.12 -9.08
C ALA A 92 -8.49 -1.93 -7.56
N ILE A 93 -7.36 -2.09 -6.88
CA ILE A 93 -7.27 -1.90 -5.43
C ILE A 93 -7.55 -0.44 -5.03
N THR A 94 -7.04 0.55 -5.78
CA THR A 94 -7.33 1.97 -5.56
C THR A 94 -8.82 2.27 -5.65
N ARG A 95 -9.49 1.75 -6.69
CA ARG A 95 -10.95 1.88 -6.83
C ARG A 95 -11.69 1.25 -5.66
N SER A 96 -11.27 0.07 -5.22
CA SER A 96 -11.92 -0.63 -4.11
C SER A 96 -11.69 0.04 -2.75
N LEU A 97 -10.54 0.66 -2.52
CA LEU A 97 -10.31 1.50 -1.34
C LEU A 97 -11.22 2.73 -1.36
N MET A 98 -11.33 3.39 -2.51
CA MET A 98 -12.21 4.56 -2.65
C MET A 98 -13.69 4.20 -2.45
N ALA A 99 -14.13 3.07 -2.98
CA ALA A 99 -15.48 2.53 -2.75
C ALA A 99 -15.76 2.20 -1.27
N ASN A 100 -14.72 2.09 -0.44
CA ASN A 100 -14.81 1.82 0.99
C ASN A 100 -14.41 3.02 1.87
N GLY A 101 -14.55 4.24 1.34
CA GLY A 101 -14.46 5.47 2.14
C GLY A 101 -13.10 6.17 2.12
N MET A 102 -12.10 5.63 1.42
CA MET A 102 -10.89 6.42 1.14
C MET A 102 -11.19 7.52 0.11
N ILE A 103 -10.61 8.70 0.32
CA ILE A 103 -10.80 9.85 -0.56
C ILE A 103 -9.47 10.15 -1.25
N ALA A 104 -9.53 10.41 -2.55
CA ALA A 104 -8.37 10.85 -3.31
C ALA A 104 -7.94 12.24 -2.82
N GLY A 105 -6.71 12.34 -2.31
CA GLY A 105 -6.08 13.59 -1.88
C GLY A 105 -4.98 14.03 -2.83
N LYS A 106 -4.47 15.25 -2.62
CA LYS A 106 -3.17 15.63 -3.20
C LYS A 106 -2.06 14.84 -2.51
N GLU A 107 -1.04 14.47 -3.26
CA GLU A 107 0.17 13.93 -2.67
C GLU A 107 0.81 15.04 -1.79
N PRO A 108 1.10 14.76 -0.51
CA PRO A 108 1.44 15.80 0.47
C PRO A 108 2.91 16.25 0.47
N PHE A 109 3.84 15.52 -0.15
CA PHE A 109 5.28 15.82 -0.10
C PHE A 109 5.87 16.31 -1.44
N GLY A 110 5.04 16.57 -2.44
CA GLY A 110 5.49 16.94 -3.79
C GLY A 110 6.21 15.82 -4.55
N ILE A 111 6.03 14.55 -4.16
CA ILE A 111 6.67 13.41 -4.80
C ILE A 111 6.05 13.17 -6.16
N VAL A 112 6.88 13.34 -7.18
CA VAL A 112 6.55 13.03 -8.58
C VAL A 112 7.21 11.72 -8.97
N PRO A 113 6.44 10.63 -9.18
CA PRO A 113 6.99 9.38 -9.65
C PRO A 113 7.76 9.59 -10.95
N THR A 114 9.08 9.36 -10.90
CA THR A 114 9.95 9.50 -12.07
C THR A 114 10.53 8.14 -12.40
N VAL A 115 10.35 7.70 -13.64
CA VAL A 115 10.82 6.40 -14.12
C VAL A 115 11.89 6.60 -15.18
N LYS A 116 13.07 6.01 -14.97
CA LYS A 116 14.10 5.92 -16.00
C LYS A 116 13.93 4.59 -16.74
N ILE A 117 13.55 4.66 -18.01
CA ILE A 117 13.39 3.48 -18.84
C ILE A 117 14.72 3.16 -19.52
N LEU A 118 15.25 1.97 -19.21
CA LEU A 118 16.51 1.48 -19.79
C LEU A 118 16.27 0.52 -20.96
N HIS A 119 15.09 -0.07 -21.06
CA HIS A 119 14.75 -1.01 -22.13
C HIS A 119 14.11 -0.29 -23.32
N PRO A 120 14.69 -0.36 -24.54
CA PRO A 120 14.25 0.45 -25.68
C PRO A 120 12.84 0.13 -26.17
N GLY A 121 12.32 -1.08 -25.89
CA GLY A 121 10.95 -1.47 -26.22
C GLY A 121 9.87 -1.02 -25.24
N LEU A 122 10.24 -0.46 -24.09
CA LEU A 122 9.28 -0.07 -23.06
C LEU A 122 8.89 1.41 -23.22
N LYS A 123 7.58 1.69 -23.25
CA LYS A 123 7.07 3.06 -23.39
C LYS A 123 6.66 3.65 -22.04
N ALA A 124 6.98 4.93 -21.83
CA ALA A 124 6.70 5.63 -20.57
C ALA A 124 5.21 5.75 -20.26
N ASP A 125 4.37 6.04 -21.25
CA ASP A 125 2.93 6.14 -21.12
C ASP A 125 2.27 4.78 -20.77
N TRP A 126 2.85 3.69 -21.26
CA TRP A 126 2.42 2.35 -20.88
C TRP A 126 2.79 2.08 -19.42
N LEU A 127 4.05 2.33 -19.04
CA LEU A 127 4.52 2.10 -17.68
C LEU A 127 3.74 2.92 -16.66
N ALA A 128 3.49 4.20 -16.92
CA ALA A 128 2.71 5.08 -16.05
C ALA A 128 1.28 4.57 -15.77
N ARG A 129 0.70 3.80 -16.70
CA ARG A 129 -0.67 3.23 -16.57
C ARG A 129 -0.70 1.84 -15.95
N HIS A 130 0.42 1.11 -15.98
CA HIS A 130 0.47 -0.29 -15.61
C HIS A 130 1.37 -0.56 -14.40
N LEU A 131 2.23 0.37 -14.01
CA LEU A 131 3.06 0.22 -12.83
C LEU A 131 2.20 0.31 -11.58
N TYR A 132 2.23 -0.75 -10.78
CA TYR A 132 1.77 -0.74 -9.41
C TYR A 132 2.94 -0.37 -8.51
N TYR A 133 2.76 0.68 -7.73
CA TYR A 133 3.74 1.17 -6.76
C TYR A 133 3.00 1.65 -5.51
N THR A 134 3.75 1.75 -4.42
CA THR A 134 3.29 2.13 -3.10
C THR A 134 4.32 3.06 -2.45
N MET A 135 4.06 3.53 -1.24
CA MET A 135 5.05 4.34 -0.49
C MET A 135 6.32 3.54 -0.17
N ALA A 136 6.26 2.20 -0.15
CA ALA A 136 7.44 1.38 0.06
C ALA A 136 8.45 1.45 -1.09
N ASP A 137 7.99 1.77 -2.30
CA ASP A 137 8.78 1.87 -3.52
C ASP A 137 9.48 3.25 -3.65
N THR A 138 9.22 4.18 -2.72
CA THR A 138 9.94 5.45 -2.64
C THR A 138 11.16 5.33 -1.72
N ASP A 139 12.31 5.80 -2.20
CA ASP A 139 13.48 6.08 -1.36
C ASP A 139 13.18 7.35 -0.55
N LEU A 140 12.36 7.21 0.50
CA LEU A 140 12.22 8.22 1.54
C LEU A 140 13.45 8.12 2.43
N CYS A 141 14.56 8.72 1.97
CA CYS A 141 15.74 8.99 2.78
C CYS A 141 15.53 10.25 3.62
#